data_AF-W0V9W1-F1
#
_entry.id   AF-W0V9W1-F1
#
_cell.length_a   1.000
_cell.length_b   1.000
_cell.length_c   1.000
_cell.angle_alpha   90.00
_cell.angle_beta   90.00
_cell.angle_gamma   90.00
#
_symmetry.space_group_name_H-M   'P 1'
#
loop_
_entity.id
_entity.type
_entity.pdbx_description
1 polymer ?
#
loop_
_entity_poly.entity_id
_entity_poly.type
_entity_poly.pdbx_seq_one_letter_code
_entity_poly.pdbx_strand_id
1 'polypeptide(L)'
;MKSKNYLLEMMAAVDADRFLAMTHIFQAGALVPLAPRKGPGYHLTDIPMNRGMMAVVGAWREAGAPDAQLNATMSRLMSLGDIFEVPEYFGDYIRSDDGAGDGIAVADVLLKAAALARLVDVKGCLRFDLADVLAHAQRLDAEKDAAVA
;
A
#
# COMPACT_ATOMS: atom_id res chain seq x y z
N MET A 1 18.17 -2.97 -19.33
CA MET A 1 18.23 -4.06 -18.33
C MET A 1 18.41 -3.42 -16.96
N LYS A 2 17.32 -3.15 -16.21
CA LYS A 2 17.46 -2.67 -14.82
C LYS A 2 18.02 -3.84 -13.99
N SER A 3 19.13 -3.62 -13.31
CA SER A 3 19.96 -4.67 -12.70
C SER A 3 19.22 -5.36 -11.54
N LYS A 4 19.69 -6.55 -11.13
CA LYS A 4 19.21 -7.31 -9.96
C LYS A 4 18.96 -6.46 -8.70
N ASN A 5 19.61 -5.30 -8.55
CA ASN A 5 19.36 -4.37 -7.46
C ASN A 5 17.95 -3.81 -7.45
N TYR A 6 17.37 -3.49 -8.61
CA TYR A 6 16.07 -2.80 -8.67
C TYR A 6 14.91 -3.67 -8.15
N LEU A 7 14.94 -4.97 -8.46
CA LEU A 7 13.93 -5.90 -7.95
C LEU A 7 14.07 -6.08 -6.42
N LEU A 8 15.30 -6.17 -5.92
CA LEU A 8 15.56 -6.24 -4.48
C LEU A 8 15.13 -4.96 -3.75
N GLU A 9 15.35 -3.79 -4.35
CA GLU A 9 14.86 -2.51 -3.83
C GLU A 9 13.33 -2.49 -3.75
N MET A 10 12.62 -2.99 -4.75
CA MET A 10 11.15 -3.09 -4.74
C MET A 10 10.62 -4.04 -3.66
N MET A 11 11.38 -5.07 -3.29
CA MET A 11 11.00 -6.06 -2.28
C MET A 11 11.40 -5.67 -0.85
N ALA A 12 12.32 -4.72 -0.69
CA ALA A 12 12.85 -4.31 0.61
C ALA A 12 11.75 -3.84 1.56
N ALA A 13 11.80 -4.21 2.83
CA ALA A 13 10.88 -3.70 3.84
C ALA A 13 10.91 -2.16 3.91
N VAL A 14 9.78 -1.58 4.28
CA VAL A 14 9.62 -0.13 4.42
C VAL A 14 9.23 0.23 5.85
N ASP A 15 9.48 1.48 6.21
CA ASP A 15 9.06 2.03 7.49
C ASP A 15 7.52 1.93 7.64
N ALA A 16 7.07 1.32 8.73
CA ALA A 16 5.66 0.94 8.90
C ALA A 16 4.74 2.16 9.07
N ASP A 17 5.16 3.16 9.84
CA ASP A 17 4.36 4.36 10.09
C ASP A 17 4.29 5.25 8.85
N ARG A 18 5.41 5.38 8.13
CA ARG A 18 5.44 6.09 6.86
C ARG A 18 4.60 5.38 5.82
N PHE A 19 4.67 4.06 5.73
CA PHE A 19 3.84 3.30 4.80
C PHE A 19 2.36 3.49 5.10
N LEU A 20 1.95 3.39 6.36
CA LEU A 20 0.58 3.68 6.78
C LEU A 20 0.14 5.08 6.33
N ALA A 21 0.95 6.12 6.57
CA ALA A 21 0.65 7.47 6.09
C ALA A 21 0.48 7.52 4.57
N MET A 22 1.32 6.79 3.80
CA MET A 22 1.19 6.71 2.35
C MET A 22 -0.07 5.97 1.90
N THR A 23 -0.57 4.98 2.64
CA THR A 23 -1.87 4.33 2.33
C THR A 23 -3.03 5.33 2.41
N HIS A 24 -3.03 6.21 3.41
CA HIS A 24 -4.05 7.26 3.55
C HIS A 24 -3.97 8.28 2.40
N ILE A 25 -2.75 8.70 2.03
CA ILE A 25 -2.54 9.61 0.88
C ILE A 25 -2.99 8.95 -0.42
N PHE A 26 -2.70 7.66 -0.60
CA PHE A 26 -3.14 6.89 -1.75
C PHE A 26 -4.67 6.87 -1.84
N GLN A 27 -5.37 6.55 -0.75
CA GLN A 27 -6.84 6.52 -0.70
C GLN A 27 -7.44 7.90 -0.98
N ALA A 28 -6.93 8.95 -0.33
CA ALA A 28 -7.39 10.32 -0.55
C ALA A 28 -7.17 10.76 -2.01
N GLY A 29 -6.00 10.47 -2.58
CA GLY A 29 -5.69 10.75 -3.98
C GLY A 29 -6.57 9.99 -4.96
N ALA A 30 -6.92 8.73 -4.66
CA ALA A 30 -7.80 7.91 -5.49
C ALA A 30 -9.22 8.50 -5.63
N LEU A 31 -9.68 9.26 -4.63
CA LEU A 31 -11.00 9.89 -4.59
C LEU A 31 -11.06 11.26 -5.29
N VAL A 32 -9.93 11.91 -5.61
CA VAL A 32 -9.90 13.26 -6.20
C VAL A 32 -10.56 13.25 -7.60
N PRO A 33 -11.67 13.98 -7.85
CA PRO A 33 -12.33 14.01 -9.15
C PRO A 33 -11.39 14.43 -10.29
N LEU A 34 -11.48 13.79 -11.45
CA LEU A 34 -10.73 14.24 -12.63
C LEU A 34 -11.33 15.55 -13.13
N ALA A 35 -10.48 16.55 -13.38
CA ALA A 35 -10.93 17.76 -14.05
C ALA A 35 -11.52 17.41 -15.43
N PRO A 36 -12.64 18.05 -15.83
CA PRO A 36 -13.17 17.89 -17.17
C PRO A 36 -12.11 18.32 -18.20
N ARG A 37 -12.02 17.57 -19.30
CA ARG A 37 -11.04 17.76 -20.39
C ARG A 37 -10.92 19.23 -20.78
N LYS A 38 -9.69 19.76 -20.83
CA LYS A 38 -9.41 21.05 -21.46
C LYS A 38 -8.78 20.82 -22.84
N GLY A 39 -9.62 20.79 -23.87
CA GLY A 39 -9.21 20.78 -25.28
C GLY A 39 -8.91 19.41 -25.90
N PRO A 40 -8.69 19.36 -27.23
CA PRO A 40 -8.42 18.12 -27.97
C PRO A 40 -6.99 17.58 -27.72
N GLY A 41 -6.80 16.25 -27.65
CA GLY A 41 -5.50 15.58 -27.49
C GLY A 41 -5.53 14.37 -26.54
N TYR A 42 -4.42 13.61 -26.47
CA TYR A 42 -4.15 12.66 -25.38
C TYR A 42 -3.50 13.42 -24.21
N HIS A 43 -4.21 13.51 -23.10
CA HIS A 43 -3.81 14.17 -21.86
C HIS A 43 -3.23 13.14 -20.87
N LEU A 44 -2.50 13.59 -19.85
CA LEU A 44 -2.07 12.71 -18.76
C LEU A 44 -3.25 12.04 -18.03
N THR A 45 -4.46 12.59 -18.14
CA THR A 45 -5.73 11.97 -17.70
C THR A 45 -6.16 10.77 -18.57
N ASP A 46 -5.57 10.60 -19.75
CA ASP A 46 -5.86 9.51 -20.70
C ASP A 46 -4.91 8.31 -20.52
N ILE A 47 -3.89 8.43 -19.67
CA ILE A 47 -3.08 7.31 -19.18
C ILE A 47 -3.54 7.04 -17.75
N PRO A 48 -4.14 5.88 -17.44
CA PRO A 48 -4.55 5.55 -16.07
C PRO A 48 -3.33 5.28 -15.19
N MET A 49 -2.57 6.31 -14.86
CA MET A 49 -1.77 6.33 -13.63
C MET A 49 -2.74 6.53 -12.49
N ASN A 50 -2.82 5.55 -11.61
CA ASN A 50 -3.64 5.58 -10.41
C ASN A 50 -3.37 6.88 -9.62
N ARG A 51 -4.36 7.77 -9.48
CA ARG A 51 -4.25 9.08 -8.80
C ARG A 51 -3.67 8.94 -7.39
N GLY A 52 -3.98 7.84 -6.71
CA GLY A 52 -3.40 7.53 -5.41
C GLY A 52 -1.88 7.36 -5.48
N MET A 53 -1.37 6.65 -6.49
CA MET A 53 0.07 6.46 -6.70
C MET A 53 0.77 7.79 -7.00
N MET A 54 0.14 8.68 -7.77
CA MET A 54 0.71 10.01 -8.02
C MET A 54 0.75 10.88 -6.77
N ALA A 55 -0.30 10.83 -5.94
CA ALA A 55 -0.32 11.53 -4.66
C ALA A 55 0.80 11.05 -3.72
N VAL A 56 1.03 9.74 -3.67
CA VAL A 56 2.13 9.15 -2.89
C VAL A 56 3.49 9.64 -3.40
N VAL A 57 3.73 9.64 -4.72
CA VAL A 57 4.99 10.16 -5.29
C VAL A 57 5.19 11.63 -4.96
N GLY A 58 4.13 12.44 -5.03
CA GLY A 58 4.16 13.86 -4.67
C GLY A 58 4.56 14.07 -3.21
N ALA A 59 3.82 13.45 -2.29
CA ALA A 59 4.08 13.54 -0.86
C ALA A 59 5.48 13.01 -0.48
N TRP A 60 5.94 11.95 -1.13
CA TRP A 60 7.26 11.38 -0.89
C TRP A 60 8.39 12.33 -1.26
N ARG A 61 8.26 13.00 -2.41
CA ARG A 61 9.24 13.98 -2.91
C ARG A 61 9.27 15.24 -2.04
N GLU A 62 8.11 15.73 -1.61
CA GLU A 62 8.01 16.86 -0.68
C GLU A 62 8.71 16.57 0.65
N ALA A 63 8.65 15.33 1.12
CA ALA A 63 9.34 14.88 2.33
C ALA A 63 10.87 14.71 2.16
N GLY A 64 11.41 14.86 0.95
CA GLY A 64 12.85 14.72 0.68
C GLY A 64 13.41 13.31 0.95
N ALA A 65 12.58 12.28 0.85
CA ALA A 65 12.94 10.90 1.21
C ALA A 65 13.62 10.14 0.04
N PRO A 66 14.43 9.09 0.31
CA PRO A 66 15.13 8.34 -0.73
C PRO A 66 14.20 7.60 -1.70
N ASP A 67 14.54 7.60 -2.99
CA ASP A 67 13.75 6.96 -4.06
C ASP A 67 13.69 5.42 -3.95
N ALA A 68 14.69 4.78 -3.36
CA ALA A 68 14.69 3.33 -3.17
C ALA A 68 13.50 2.87 -2.31
N GLN A 69 13.20 3.62 -1.25
CA GLN A 69 12.07 3.37 -0.35
C GLN A 69 10.72 3.73 -0.99
N LEU A 70 10.70 4.67 -1.94
CA LEU A 70 9.52 4.94 -2.76
C LEU A 70 9.15 3.73 -3.62
N ASN A 71 10.12 3.13 -4.32
CA ASN A 71 9.85 1.97 -5.17
C ASN A 71 9.31 0.78 -4.37
N ALA A 72 9.88 0.54 -3.18
CA ALA A 72 9.40 -0.49 -2.25
C ALA A 72 7.97 -0.21 -1.76
N THR A 73 7.68 1.05 -1.40
CA THR A 73 6.36 1.50 -0.96
C THR A 73 5.31 1.32 -2.05
N MET A 74 5.63 1.75 -3.27
CA MET A 74 4.73 1.67 -4.42
C MET A 74 4.44 0.22 -4.80
N SER A 75 5.44 -0.66 -4.74
CA SER A 75 5.25 -2.09 -5.01
C SER A 75 4.25 -2.70 -4.02
N ARG A 76 4.40 -2.41 -2.73
CA ARG A 76 3.48 -2.89 -1.69
C ARG A 76 2.06 -2.35 -1.86
N LEU A 77 1.91 -1.05 -2.17
CA LEU A 77 0.59 -0.45 -2.43
C LEU A 77 -0.13 -1.12 -3.60
N MET A 78 0.60 -1.48 -4.67
CA MET A 78 0.03 -2.22 -5.80
C MET A 78 -0.36 -3.64 -5.45
N SER A 79 0.36 -4.30 -4.53
CA SER A 79 0.11 -5.68 -4.11
C SER A 79 -0.90 -5.81 -2.96
N LEU A 80 -1.37 -4.71 -2.36
CA LEU A 80 -2.35 -4.77 -1.25
C LEU A 80 -3.63 -5.54 -1.61
N GLY A 81 -4.00 -5.58 -2.89
CA GLY A 81 -5.11 -6.41 -3.38
C GLY A 81 -4.99 -7.87 -2.96
N ASP A 82 -3.78 -8.43 -2.90
CA ASP A 82 -3.54 -9.82 -2.49
C ASP A 82 -4.08 -10.12 -1.08
N ILE A 83 -4.04 -9.13 -0.17
CA ILE A 83 -4.54 -9.26 1.21
C ILE A 83 -6.08 -9.26 1.23
N PHE A 84 -6.70 -8.43 0.39
CA PHE A 84 -8.15 -8.28 0.34
C PHE A 84 -8.84 -9.42 -0.44
N GLU A 85 -8.10 -10.18 -1.25
CA GLU A 85 -8.59 -11.36 -1.97
C GLU A 85 -8.76 -12.60 -1.06
N VAL A 86 -8.26 -12.56 0.18
CA VAL A 86 -8.34 -13.68 1.16
C VAL A 86 -8.90 -13.21 2.52
N PRO A 87 -10.14 -12.70 2.58
CA PRO A 87 -10.71 -12.11 3.79
C PRO A 87 -10.73 -13.06 5.00
N GLU A 88 -10.80 -14.37 4.79
CA GLU A 88 -10.75 -15.39 5.85
C GLU A 88 -9.41 -15.43 6.61
N TYR A 89 -8.31 -14.99 5.99
CA TYR A 89 -6.99 -14.92 6.63
C TYR A 89 -6.83 -13.69 7.54
N PHE A 90 -7.57 -12.62 7.25
CA PHE A 90 -7.38 -11.31 7.87
C PHE A 90 -8.67 -10.73 8.46
N GLY A 91 -9.70 -11.56 8.66
CA GLY A 91 -11.03 -11.13 9.09
C GLY A 91 -11.04 -10.38 10.42
N ASP A 92 -10.11 -10.67 11.34
CA ASP A 92 -9.97 -9.93 12.60
C ASP A 92 -9.53 -8.46 12.40
N TYR A 93 -8.88 -8.20 11.26
CA TYR A 93 -8.29 -6.91 10.89
C TYR A 93 -9.05 -6.16 9.79
N ILE A 94 -10.02 -6.79 9.12
CA ILE A 94 -10.82 -6.20 8.05
C ILE A 94 -12.29 -6.32 8.41
N ARG A 95 -12.98 -5.19 8.49
CA ARG A 95 -14.41 -5.13 8.79
C ARG A 95 -15.15 -4.45 7.66
N SER A 96 -16.38 -4.87 7.41
CA SER A 96 -17.30 -4.08 6.59
C SER A 96 -17.51 -2.72 7.27
N ASP A 97 -17.47 -1.64 6.49
CA ASP A 97 -17.88 -0.33 6.97
C ASP A 97 -19.41 -0.36 7.18
N ASP A 98 -19.85 -0.01 8.38
CA ASP A 98 -21.25 0.05 8.80
C ASP A 98 -21.97 1.31 8.26
N GLY A 99 -21.26 2.15 7.50
CA GLY A 99 -21.83 3.20 6.66
C GLY A 99 -22.54 2.66 5.40
N ALA A 100 -23.44 3.46 4.82
CA ALA A 100 -24.34 3.10 3.70
C ALA A 100 -23.65 2.83 2.33
N GLY A 101 -22.43 2.30 2.29
CA GLY A 101 -21.71 1.95 1.06
C GLY A 101 -20.92 0.64 1.18
N ASP A 102 -20.37 0.17 0.06
CA ASP A 102 -19.56 -1.07 -0.04
C ASP A 102 -18.12 -0.90 0.50
N GLY A 103 -17.93 -0.06 1.54
CA GLY A 103 -16.64 0.25 2.13
C GLY A 103 -16.12 -0.87 3.03
N ILE A 104 -14.79 -0.97 3.15
CA ILE A 104 -14.14 -1.79 4.18
C ILE A 104 -13.28 -0.90 5.08
N ALA A 105 -13.36 -1.15 6.38
CA ALA A 105 -12.44 -0.61 7.36
C ALA A 105 -11.30 -1.62 7.58
N VAL A 106 -10.06 -1.16 7.38
CA VAL A 106 -8.86 -1.99 7.55
C VAL A 106 -8.09 -1.48 8.76
N ALA A 107 -7.73 -2.37 9.68
CA ALA A 107 -6.97 -2.00 10.86
C ALA A 107 -5.56 -1.52 10.50
N ASP A 108 -5.12 -0.41 11.09
CA ASP A 108 -3.78 0.15 10.90
C ASP A 108 -2.67 -0.89 11.11
N VAL A 109 -2.84 -1.81 12.06
CA VAL A 109 -1.86 -2.86 12.37
C VAL A 109 -1.61 -3.79 11.17
N LEU A 110 -2.64 -4.07 10.36
CA LEU A 110 -2.51 -4.88 9.15
C LEU A 110 -1.78 -4.13 8.04
N LEU A 111 -2.08 -2.84 7.87
CA LEU A 111 -1.37 -1.98 6.91
C LEU A 111 0.11 -1.82 7.29
N LYS A 112 0.41 -1.67 8.59
CA LYS A 112 1.78 -1.69 9.12
C LYS A 112 2.46 -3.04 8.94
N ALA A 113 1.74 -4.15 9.09
CA ALA A 113 2.29 -5.47 8.83
C ALA A 113 2.71 -5.65 7.36
N ALA A 114 1.90 -5.16 6.41
CA ALA A 114 2.22 -5.19 4.99
C ALA A 114 3.51 -4.40 4.65
N ALA A 115 3.83 -3.34 5.40
CA ALA A 115 5.08 -2.59 5.25
C ALA A 115 6.33 -3.45 5.51
N LEU A 116 6.23 -4.34 6.50
CA LEU A 116 7.33 -5.17 6.98
C LEU A 116 7.41 -6.51 6.23
N ALA A 117 6.27 -7.01 5.78
CA ALA A 117 6.15 -8.31 5.18
C ALA A 117 6.98 -8.46 3.89
N ARG A 118 7.38 -9.70 3.67
CA ARG A 118 8.08 -10.14 2.48
C ARG A 118 7.17 -10.08 1.25
N LEU A 119 7.69 -9.46 0.19
CA LEU A 119 7.19 -9.67 -1.16
C LEU A 119 7.93 -10.85 -1.79
N VAL A 120 7.23 -11.63 -2.60
CA VAL A 120 7.76 -12.75 -3.38
C VAL A 120 7.44 -12.54 -4.86
N ASP A 121 8.36 -12.92 -5.74
CA ASP A 121 8.11 -12.91 -7.19
C ASP A 121 7.34 -14.17 -7.59
N VAL A 122 6.09 -13.99 -8.02
CA VAL A 122 5.23 -15.03 -8.55
C VAL A 122 5.00 -14.76 -10.04
N LYS A 123 5.76 -15.45 -10.89
CA LYS A 123 5.65 -15.38 -12.36
C LYS A 123 5.84 -13.95 -12.93
N GLY A 124 6.73 -13.16 -12.33
CA GLY A 124 7.03 -11.79 -12.76
C GLY A 124 6.16 -10.73 -12.08
N CYS A 125 5.30 -11.12 -11.13
CA CYS A 125 4.50 -10.21 -10.32
C CYS A 125 4.94 -10.30 -8.86
N LEU A 126 5.22 -9.15 -8.24
CA LEU A 126 5.48 -9.10 -6.79
C LEU A 126 4.16 -9.27 -6.04
N ARG A 127 4.12 -10.24 -5.14
CA ARG A 127 2.96 -10.54 -4.30
C ARG A 127 3.36 -10.67 -2.84
N PHE A 128 2.42 -10.46 -1.95
CA PHE A 128 2.66 -10.67 -0.52
C PHE A 128 2.80 -12.15 -0.19
N ASP A 129 3.76 -12.47 0.69
CA ASP A 129 3.68 -13.68 1.48
C ASP A 129 2.64 -13.47 2.59
N LEU A 130 1.43 -14.00 2.38
CA LEU A 130 0.28 -13.75 3.26
C LEU A 130 0.48 -14.30 4.68
N ALA A 131 1.24 -15.39 4.83
CA ALA A 131 1.56 -15.93 6.15
C ALA A 131 2.49 -14.99 6.92
N ASP A 132 3.45 -14.38 6.22
CA ASP A 132 4.38 -13.40 6.80
C ASP A 132 3.66 -12.10 7.17
N VAL A 133 2.71 -11.63 6.34
CA VAL A 133 1.83 -10.50 6.69
C VAL A 133 1.07 -10.79 7.99
N LEU A 134 0.43 -11.97 8.09
CA LEU A 134 -0.34 -12.33 9.28
C LEU A 134 0.54 -12.41 10.54
N ALA A 135 1.72 -13.02 10.44
CA ALA A 135 2.68 -13.10 11.54
C ALA A 135 3.11 -11.71 12.03
N HIS A 136 3.35 -10.77 11.11
CA HIS A 136 3.67 -9.39 11.47
C HIS A 136 2.48 -8.67 12.12
N ALA A 137 1.26 -8.86 11.62
CA ALA A 137 0.06 -8.27 12.21
C ALA A 137 -0.14 -8.73 13.66
N GLN A 138 -0.08 -10.03 13.90
CA GLN A 138 -0.22 -10.63 15.23
C GLN A 138 0.86 -10.12 16.20
N ARG A 139 2.11 -10.01 15.74
CA ARG A 139 3.20 -9.47 16.56
C ARG A 139 2.98 -8.01 16.94
N LEU A 140 2.60 -7.16 15.98
CA LEU A 140 2.34 -5.74 16.23
C LEU A 140 1.16 -5.51 17.16
N ASP A 141 0.12 -6.35 17.06
CA ASP A 141 -1.05 -6.28 17.94
C ASP A 141 -0.68 -6.67 19.38
N ALA A 142 0.09 -7.75 19.56
CA ALA A 142 0.58 -8.16 20.87
C ALA A 142 1.50 -7.09 21.52
N GLU A 143 2.33 -6.41 20.72
CA GLU A 143 3.18 -5.30 21.19
C GLU A 143 2.35 -4.09 21.62
N LYS A 144 1.24 -3.81 20.93
CA LYS A 144 0.32 -2.73 21.27
C LYS A 144 -0.41 -3.01 22.58
N ASP A 145 -0.89 -4.23 22.78
CA ASP A 145 -1.58 -4.63 24.01
C ASP A 145 -0.64 -4.59 25.22
N ALA A 146 0.61 -5.04 25.05
CA ALA A 146 1.62 -4.97 26.10
C ALA A 146 2.04 -3.54 26.46
N ALA A 147 1.89 -2.57 25.56
CA ALA A 147 2.20 -1.16 25.81
C ALA A 147 1.06 -0.40 26.52
N VAL A 148 -0.15 -0.98 26.58
CA VAL A 148 -1.35 -0.38 27.19
C VAL A 148 -1.69 -1.02 28.55
N ALA A 149 -1.14 -2.20 28.84
CA ALA A 149 -1.24 -2.90 30.13
C ALA A 149 -0.28 -2.34 31.20
#